data_AF-A0A094CAI2-F1
#
_entry.id   AF-A0A094CAI2-F1
#
_cell.length_a   1.000
_cell.length_b   1.000
_cell.length_c   1.000
_cell.angle_alpha   90.00
_cell.angle_beta   90.00
_cell.angle_gamma   90.00
#
_symmetry.space_group_name_H-M   'P 1'
#
loop_
_entity.id
_entity.type
_entity.pdbx_description
1 polymer ?
#
loop_
_entity_poly.entity_id
_entity_poly.type
_entity_poly.pdbx_seq_one_letter_code
_entity_poly.pdbx_strand_id
1 'polypeptide(L)'
;MLSFHLIIFGLLVGIHSLQSGVAACTDITCGGEFLKAGDGYAQRPDGCSSVTENPDQVRDSWGSANFGGVCDEHDRCYYTIRDNPDGCNNNFCGGLINACRKAYCSNLFGCLPVAFESCTAIAGTYCALVRAAAFRIFPDAQRKQKGYETCIAKNGGVCSPLQPPPPVLCSNGRPEGAMWIENLDGSRCLTTYYACRNGKIIVTRSYRAPHCIEL
;
A
#
# COMPACT_ATOMS: atom_id res chain seq x y z
N MET A 1 -16.97 40.46 -64.17
CA MET A 1 -16.39 39.38 -63.34
C MET A 1 -16.00 40.06 -62.02
N LEU A 2 -16.78 39.96 -60.93
CA LEU A 2 -16.67 38.93 -59.86
C LEU A 2 -15.19 38.77 -59.44
N SER A 3 -14.71 39.08 -58.23
CA SER A 3 -15.18 38.84 -56.85
C SER A 3 -14.26 39.64 -55.89
N PHE A 4 -14.73 40.34 -54.83
CA PHE A 4 -14.93 39.89 -53.42
C PHE A 4 -13.61 39.40 -52.74
N HIS A 5 -13.13 39.77 -51.54
CA HIS A 5 -13.49 40.52 -50.30
C HIS A 5 -12.15 40.88 -49.58
N LEU A 6 -11.86 42.06 -49.03
CA LEU A 6 -12.28 42.70 -47.76
C LEU A 6 -11.99 41.94 -46.43
N ILE A 7 -11.18 42.60 -45.57
CA ILE A 7 -11.20 42.65 -44.08
C ILE A 7 -10.65 41.38 -43.38
N ILE A 8 -9.68 41.42 -42.45
CA ILE A 8 -9.75 41.92 -41.06
C ILE A 8 -8.34 42.31 -40.55
N PHE A 9 -8.13 43.61 -40.31
CA PHE A 9 -7.27 44.12 -39.25
C PHE A 9 -8.09 44.06 -37.95
N GLY A 10 -7.62 43.36 -36.92
CA GLY A 10 -8.25 43.40 -35.60
C GLY A 10 -7.93 42.19 -34.73
N LEU A 11 -7.50 42.46 -33.50
CA LEU A 11 -7.25 41.53 -32.37
C LEU A 11 -5.88 40.85 -32.33
N LEU A 12 -4.84 41.66 -32.09
CA LEU A 12 -3.68 41.26 -31.28
C LEU A 12 -3.69 42.10 -29.99
N VAL A 13 -4.63 41.80 -29.11
CA VAL A 13 -4.63 42.29 -27.73
C VAL A 13 -4.85 41.08 -26.83
N GLY A 14 -3.88 40.81 -25.96
CA GLY A 14 -4.10 40.07 -24.72
C GLY A 14 -4.17 38.55 -24.83
N ILE A 15 -3.02 37.89 -24.99
CA ILE A 15 -2.82 36.56 -24.41
C ILE A 15 -1.62 36.64 -23.46
N HIS A 16 -1.81 37.39 -22.37
CA HIS A 16 -1.09 37.17 -21.12
C HIS A 16 -2.18 36.86 -20.09
N SER A 17 -1.93 35.84 -19.27
CA SER A 17 -2.89 35.16 -18.37
C SER A 17 -3.68 34.07 -19.12
N LEU A 18 -3.72 32.80 -18.72
CA LEU A 18 -3.54 32.16 -17.43
C LEU A 18 -2.61 30.94 -17.62
N GLN A 19 -1.34 31.04 -17.24
CA GLN A 19 -0.71 29.89 -16.59
C GLN A 19 -1.19 29.92 -15.14
N SER A 20 -2.48 29.67 -14.94
CA SER A 20 -2.96 29.26 -13.62
C SER A 20 -2.22 27.97 -13.35
N GLY A 21 -1.34 28.01 -12.35
CA GLY A 21 -0.71 26.82 -11.81
C GLY A 21 -1.78 25.78 -11.62
N VAL A 22 -1.73 24.75 -12.48
CA VAL A 22 -2.47 23.52 -12.25
C VAL A 22 -1.75 22.95 -11.04
N ALA A 23 -2.30 23.23 -9.86
CA ALA A 23 -1.87 22.61 -8.64
C ALA A 23 -1.90 21.11 -8.92
N ALA A 24 -0.72 20.51 -9.03
CA ALA A 24 -0.57 19.09 -8.85
C ALA A 24 -1.34 18.75 -7.57
N CYS A 25 -2.02 17.62 -7.53
CA CYS A 25 -2.64 17.11 -6.31
C CYS A 25 -1.58 16.73 -5.27
N THR A 26 -0.82 17.73 -4.82
CA THR A 26 -0.03 17.71 -3.61
C THR A 26 -1.03 17.83 -2.49
N ASP A 27 -1.34 16.69 -1.87
CA ASP A 27 -2.26 16.54 -0.76
C ASP A 27 -3.65 17.14 -0.99
N ILE A 28 -4.67 16.29 -1.16
CA ILE A 28 -6.01 16.70 -0.71
C ILE A 28 -5.94 16.77 0.82
N THR A 29 -5.33 17.83 1.36
CA THR A 29 -5.22 18.01 2.79
C THR A 29 -6.62 18.29 3.29
N CYS A 30 -7.24 17.28 3.87
CA CYS A 30 -8.17 17.43 4.99
C CYS A 30 -7.46 18.10 6.18
N GLY A 31 -6.71 19.19 5.98
CA GLY A 31 -5.82 19.80 6.97
C GLY A 31 -4.80 18.86 7.63
N GLY A 32 -4.47 17.71 7.01
CA GLY A 32 -3.66 16.67 7.65
C GLY A 32 -4.43 15.78 8.65
N GLU A 33 -5.77 15.86 8.71
CA GLU A 33 -6.61 14.98 9.55
C GLU A 33 -6.44 13.49 9.22
N PHE A 34 -6.04 13.17 7.98
CA PHE A 34 -5.81 11.80 7.50
C PHE A 34 -4.38 11.63 6.97
N LEU A 35 -3.38 11.74 7.85
CA LEU A 35 -1.95 11.64 7.50
C LEU A 35 -1.54 10.33 6.79
N LYS A 36 -2.36 9.28 6.90
CA LYS A 36 -2.12 7.98 6.26
C LYS A 36 -3.05 7.72 5.08
N ALA A 37 -3.85 8.68 4.63
CA ALA A 37 -4.75 8.45 3.50
C ALA A 37 -4.00 8.13 2.20
N GLY A 38 -4.62 7.33 1.34
CA GLY A 38 -4.05 6.91 0.08
C GLY A 38 -4.99 5.99 -0.67
N ASP A 39 -4.86 5.95 -1.99
CA ASP A 39 -5.57 5.01 -2.87
C ASP A 39 -7.11 5.00 -2.70
N GLY A 40 -7.69 6.16 -2.32
CA GLY A 40 -9.13 6.32 -2.10
C GLY A 40 -9.61 6.02 -0.68
N TYR A 41 -8.71 5.67 0.24
CA TYR A 41 -9.04 5.29 1.61
C TYR A 41 -8.45 6.25 2.65
N ALA A 42 -9.14 6.38 3.80
CA ALA A 42 -8.70 7.17 4.95
C ALA A 42 -7.42 6.62 5.61
N GLN A 43 -7.08 5.37 5.34
CA GLN A 43 -5.82 4.74 5.68
C GLN A 43 -5.34 3.88 4.51
N ARG A 44 -4.10 4.12 4.08
CA ARG A 44 -3.39 3.30 3.11
C ARG A 44 -3.12 1.91 3.71
N PRO A 45 -3.28 0.83 2.92
CA PRO A 45 -2.91 -0.51 3.35
C PRO A 45 -1.45 -0.55 3.83
N ASP A 46 -1.20 -1.18 4.98
CA ASP A 46 0.14 -1.20 5.60
C ASP A 46 0.70 -2.59 5.91
N GLY A 47 0.28 -3.58 5.12
CA GLY A 47 0.62 -4.98 5.34
C GLY A 47 -0.11 -5.51 6.57
N CYS A 48 0.47 -6.49 7.24
CA CYS A 48 -0.16 -7.10 8.41
C CYS A 48 0.21 -6.34 9.68
N SER A 49 -0.25 -5.09 9.77
CA SER A 49 0.01 -4.24 10.93
C SER A 49 -0.55 -4.86 12.21
N SER A 50 0.29 -5.02 13.23
CA SER A 50 -0.12 -5.60 14.51
C SER A 50 -0.64 -4.52 15.46
N VAL A 51 -1.69 -4.81 16.20
CA VAL A 51 -2.06 -4.02 17.39
C VAL A 51 -1.11 -4.33 18.56
N THR A 52 -0.53 -5.54 18.60
CA THR A 52 0.47 -5.99 19.57
C THR A 52 1.19 -7.23 19.03
N GLU A 53 2.52 -7.21 18.98
CA GLU A 53 3.43 -8.38 18.96
C GLU A 53 3.39 -9.33 17.73
N ASN A 54 3.89 -8.88 16.57
CA ASN A 54 4.42 -9.81 15.56
C ASN A 54 5.87 -9.44 15.20
N PRO A 55 6.85 -10.35 15.30
CA PRO A 55 8.21 -10.08 14.81
C PRO A 55 8.17 -9.83 13.29
N ASP A 56 9.05 -8.97 12.77
CA ASP A 56 9.03 -8.54 11.35
C ASP A 56 9.01 -9.71 10.35
N GLN A 57 9.64 -10.83 10.70
CA GLN A 57 9.64 -12.06 9.89
C GLN A 57 8.28 -12.74 9.78
N VAL A 58 7.44 -12.63 10.80
CA VAL A 58 6.10 -13.21 10.84
C VAL A 58 5.06 -12.19 10.39
N ARG A 59 5.36 -10.89 10.53
CA ARG A 59 4.47 -9.77 10.22
C ARG A 59 3.83 -9.94 8.85
N ASP A 60 4.59 -9.78 7.77
CA ASP A 60 4.06 -9.81 6.40
C ASP A 60 4.25 -11.16 5.69
N SER A 61 4.92 -12.12 6.33
CA SER A 61 5.28 -13.41 5.74
C SER A 61 5.46 -14.51 6.79
N TRP A 62 5.49 -15.78 6.38
CA TRP A 62 6.03 -16.87 7.19
C TRP A 62 6.78 -17.85 6.29
N GLY A 63 8.11 -17.88 6.39
CA GLY A 63 8.97 -18.58 5.43
C GLY A 63 8.71 -18.10 4.00
N SER A 64 8.32 -19.00 3.10
CA SER A 64 7.96 -18.69 1.71
C SER A 64 6.53 -18.17 1.53
N ALA A 65 5.68 -18.21 2.55
CA ALA A 65 4.32 -17.66 2.47
C ALA A 65 4.34 -16.15 2.65
N ASN A 66 3.71 -15.42 1.73
CA ASN A 66 3.56 -13.97 1.80
C ASN A 66 2.10 -13.62 2.13
N PHE A 67 1.90 -12.93 3.26
CA PHE A 67 0.60 -12.51 3.77
C PHE A 67 0.28 -11.05 3.44
N GLY A 68 1.26 -10.23 3.07
CA GLY A 68 1.09 -8.79 2.88
C GLY A 68 -0.07 -8.42 1.97
N GLY A 69 -0.19 -9.08 0.81
CA GLY A 69 -1.30 -8.80 -0.12
C GLY A 69 -2.69 -9.14 0.44
N VAL A 70 -2.78 -10.16 1.30
CA VAL A 70 -4.03 -10.56 1.97
C VAL A 70 -4.38 -9.55 3.07
N CYS A 71 -3.38 -9.08 3.81
CA CYS A 71 -3.55 -8.04 4.82
C CYS A 71 -3.96 -6.70 4.19
N ASP A 72 -3.34 -6.32 3.08
CA ASP A 72 -3.71 -5.10 2.36
C ASP A 72 -5.16 -5.14 1.84
N GLU A 73 -5.65 -6.31 1.44
CA GLU A 73 -7.04 -6.48 1.01
C GLU A 73 -8.02 -6.42 2.19
N HIS A 74 -7.63 -6.94 3.35
CA HIS A 74 -8.41 -6.83 4.57
C HIS A 74 -8.54 -5.39 5.06
N ASP A 75 -7.45 -4.62 5.02
CA ASP A 75 -7.46 -3.18 5.32
C ASP A 75 -8.44 -2.44 4.41
N ARG A 76 -8.35 -2.66 3.08
CA ARG A 76 -9.28 -2.06 2.11
C ARG A 76 -10.73 -2.41 2.40
N CYS A 77 -11.01 -3.67 2.75
CA CYS A 77 -12.36 -4.12 3.10
C CYS A 77 -12.88 -3.39 4.35
N TYR A 78 -12.05 -3.24 5.38
CA TYR A 78 -12.43 -2.52 6.61
C TYR A 78 -12.72 -1.04 6.37
N TYR A 79 -12.04 -0.43 5.41
CA TYR A 79 -12.25 0.96 5.00
C TYR A 79 -13.25 1.12 3.85
N THR A 80 -13.95 0.07 3.40
CA THR A 80 -14.99 0.19 2.38
C THR A 80 -16.35 0.40 3.05
N ILE A 81 -17.02 1.51 2.75
CA ILE A 81 -18.27 1.90 3.42
C ILE A 81 -19.37 0.86 3.20
N ARG A 82 -20.02 0.45 4.29
CA ARG A 82 -21.13 -0.55 4.33
C ARG A 82 -20.71 -1.99 4.06
N ASP A 83 -19.41 -2.29 4.05
CA ASP A 83 -18.97 -3.67 4.14
C ASP A 83 -19.34 -4.31 5.49
N ASN A 84 -19.10 -5.62 5.58
CA ASN A 84 -19.42 -6.41 6.76
C ASN A 84 -18.12 -6.95 7.39
N PRO A 85 -17.86 -6.72 8.70
CA PRO A 85 -16.64 -7.21 9.35
C PRO A 85 -16.49 -8.72 9.25
N ASP A 86 -17.58 -9.49 9.33
CA ASP A 86 -17.51 -10.95 9.20
C ASP A 86 -17.10 -11.38 7.80
N GLY A 87 -17.61 -10.70 6.77
CA GLY A 87 -17.21 -10.93 5.38
C GLY A 87 -15.73 -10.63 5.16
N CYS A 88 -15.27 -9.47 5.60
CA CYS A 88 -13.86 -9.08 5.54
C CYS A 88 -12.96 -10.10 6.27
N ASN A 89 -13.31 -10.47 7.50
CA ASN A 89 -12.52 -11.41 8.30
C ASN A 89 -12.51 -12.82 7.67
N ASN A 90 -13.63 -13.29 7.13
CA ASN A 90 -13.68 -14.61 6.48
C ASN A 90 -12.81 -14.66 5.22
N ASN A 91 -12.86 -13.62 4.38
CA ASN A 91 -12.01 -13.51 3.20
C ASN A 91 -10.53 -13.45 3.59
N PHE A 92 -10.20 -12.68 4.62
CA PHE A 92 -8.85 -12.60 5.16
C PHE A 92 -8.33 -13.97 5.64
N CYS A 93 -9.08 -14.67 6.49
CA CYS A 93 -8.68 -15.97 7.01
C CYS A 93 -8.49 -17.00 5.87
N GLY A 94 -9.41 -17.02 4.90
CA GLY A 94 -9.28 -17.88 3.71
C GLY A 94 -8.07 -17.51 2.84
N GLY A 95 -7.80 -16.21 2.70
CA GLY A 95 -6.64 -15.68 1.98
C GLY A 95 -5.31 -16.13 2.58
N LEU A 96 -5.17 -16.09 3.90
CA LEU A 96 -3.94 -16.52 4.60
C LEU A 96 -3.69 -18.02 4.40
N ILE A 97 -4.73 -18.86 4.53
CA ILE A 97 -4.62 -20.30 4.29
C ILE A 97 -4.24 -20.57 2.83
N ASN A 98 -4.81 -19.83 1.88
CA ASN A 98 -4.45 -19.94 0.48
C ASN A 98 -3.01 -19.50 0.21
N ALA A 99 -2.49 -18.49 0.92
CA ALA A 99 -1.09 -18.10 0.83
C ALA A 99 -0.16 -19.22 1.33
N CYS A 100 -0.50 -19.88 2.43
CA CYS A 100 0.22 -21.06 2.91
C CYS A 100 0.20 -22.20 1.88
N ARG A 101 -0.97 -22.47 1.28
CA ARG A 101 -1.12 -23.51 0.26
C ARG A 101 -0.25 -23.21 -0.97
N LYS A 102 -0.26 -21.96 -1.45
CA LYS A 102 0.57 -21.53 -2.58
C LYS A 102 2.08 -21.68 -2.30
N ALA A 103 2.50 -21.47 -1.05
CA ALA A 103 3.90 -21.54 -0.67
C ALA A 103 4.42 -22.97 -0.47
N TYR A 104 3.59 -23.86 0.08
CA TYR A 104 4.06 -25.17 0.56
C TYR A 104 3.38 -26.37 -0.09
N CYS A 105 2.41 -26.17 -0.98
CA CYS A 105 1.77 -27.24 -1.73
C CYS A 105 2.12 -27.15 -3.21
N SER A 106 2.45 -28.30 -3.79
CA SER A 106 2.59 -28.46 -5.23
C SER A 106 1.50 -29.38 -5.77
N ASN A 107 1.12 -29.19 -7.03
CA ASN A 107 0.13 -30.04 -7.68
C ASN A 107 0.62 -31.48 -7.87
N LEU A 108 1.94 -31.74 -7.84
CA LEU A 108 2.52 -33.07 -8.06
C LEU A 108 2.79 -33.85 -6.78
N PHE A 109 3.28 -33.18 -5.73
CA PHE A 109 3.80 -33.85 -4.53
C PHE A 109 3.00 -33.55 -3.26
N GLY A 110 1.83 -32.91 -3.41
CA GLY A 110 1.03 -32.48 -2.27
C GLY A 110 1.73 -31.37 -1.48
N CYS A 111 1.39 -31.26 -0.19
CA CYS A 111 1.91 -30.24 0.71
C CYS A 111 3.10 -30.75 1.52
N LEU A 112 4.12 -29.92 1.74
CA LEU A 112 5.16 -30.17 2.74
C LEU A 112 4.50 -30.12 4.13
N PRO A 113 4.30 -31.26 4.83
CA PRO A 113 3.35 -31.34 5.93
C PRO A 113 3.69 -30.38 7.07
N VAL A 114 4.92 -30.45 7.59
CA VAL A 114 5.38 -29.63 8.71
C VAL A 114 5.34 -28.14 8.40
N ALA A 115 5.78 -27.75 7.20
CA ALA A 115 5.81 -26.35 6.80
C ALA A 115 4.40 -25.80 6.57
N PHE A 116 3.53 -26.57 5.91
CA PHE A 116 2.15 -26.18 5.67
C PHE A 116 1.35 -26.09 6.98
N GLU A 117 1.46 -27.08 7.87
CA GLU A 117 0.82 -27.06 9.19
C GLU A 117 1.28 -25.88 10.04
N SER A 118 2.59 -25.62 10.10
CA SER A 118 3.12 -24.49 10.85
C SER A 118 2.66 -23.14 10.27
N CYS A 119 2.63 -23.00 8.94
CA CYS A 119 2.10 -21.81 8.28
C CYS A 119 0.62 -21.57 8.61
N THR A 120 -0.19 -22.63 8.51
CA THR A 120 -1.63 -22.53 8.75
C THR A 120 -1.96 -22.28 10.23
N ALA A 121 -1.12 -22.75 11.16
CA ALA A 121 -1.23 -22.39 12.58
C ALA A 121 -1.02 -20.88 12.80
N ILE A 122 0.03 -20.30 12.19
CA ILE A 122 0.28 -18.85 12.23
C ILE A 122 -0.87 -18.06 11.60
N ALA A 123 -1.36 -18.49 10.43
CA ALA A 123 -2.54 -17.90 9.80
C ALA A 123 -3.79 -17.97 10.71
N GLY A 124 -3.95 -19.05 11.46
CA GLY A 124 -4.99 -19.21 12.47
C GLY A 124 -4.89 -18.16 13.58
N THR A 125 -3.68 -17.86 14.06
CA THR A 125 -3.43 -16.81 15.04
C THR A 125 -3.85 -15.44 14.52
N TYR A 126 -3.50 -15.11 13.26
CA TYR A 126 -3.91 -13.86 12.63
C TYR A 126 -5.42 -13.75 12.55
N CYS A 127 -6.08 -14.82 12.09
CA CYS A 127 -7.53 -14.90 12.00
C CYS A 127 -8.21 -14.68 13.36
N ALA A 128 -7.69 -15.29 14.43
CA ALA A 128 -8.22 -15.12 15.77
C ALA A 128 -8.07 -13.67 16.28
N LEU A 129 -6.91 -13.06 16.07
CA LEU A 129 -6.64 -11.69 16.50
C LEU A 129 -7.53 -10.66 15.80
N VAL A 130 -7.67 -10.73 14.47
CA VAL A 130 -8.52 -9.76 13.75
C VAL A 130 -9.99 -9.91 14.12
N ARG A 131 -10.47 -11.14 14.34
CA ARG A 131 -11.85 -11.39 14.80
C ARG A 131 -12.08 -10.86 16.21
N ALA A 132 -11.13 -11.05 17.12
CA ALA A 132 -11.20 -10.52 18.48
C ALA A 132 -11.19 -8.98 18.50
N ALA A 133 -10.47 -8.35 17.58
CA ALA A 133 -10.37 -6.89 17.48
C ALA A 133 -11.49 -6.23 16.68
N ALA A 134 -12.25 -7.00 15.88
CA ALA A 134 -13.20 -6.51 14.88
C ALA A 134 -14.23 -5.53 15.45
N PHE A 135 -14.75 -5.80 16.66
CA PHE A 135 -15.78 -4.97 17.29
C PHE A 135 -15.34 -3.51 17.55
N ARG A 136 -14.03 -3.26 17.66
CA ARG A 136 -13.46 -1.91 17.83
C ARG A 136 -12.95 -1.36 16.52
N ILE A 137 -12.17 -2.17 15.80
CA ILE A 137 -11.39 -1.71 14.65
C ILE A 137 -12.31 -1.43 13.45
N PHE A 138 -13.29 -2.30 13.18
CA PHE A 138 -14.17 -2.12 12.03
C PHE A 138 -15.02 -0.84 12.11
N PRO A 139 -15.76 -0.57 13.22
CA PRO A 139 -16.51 0.69 13.33
C PRO A 139 -15.61 1.93 13.28
N ASP A 140 -14.37 1.85 13.77
CA ASP A 140 -13.42 2.95 13.71
C ASP A 140 -12.95 3.23 12.27
N ALA A 141 -12.60 2.19 11.53
CA ALA A 141 -12.25 2.28 10.12
C ALA A 141 -13.40 2.88 9.29
N GLN A 142 -14.64 2.42 9.52
CA GLN A 142 -15.84 2.97 8.87
C GLN A 142 -16.06 4.46 9.19
N ARG A 143 -15.89 4.87 10.46
CA ARG A 143 -16.00 6.29 10.84
C ARG A 143 -14.92 7.14 10.16
N LYS A 144 -13.68 6.68 10.15
CA LYS A 144 -12.56 7.36 9.50
C LYS A 144 -12.80 7.49 7.99
N GLN A 145 -13.21 6.41 7.32
CA GLN A 145 -13.54 6.46 5.89
C GLN A 145 -14.65 7.47 5.60
N LYS A 146 -15.74 7.45 6.39
CA LYS A 146 -16.84 8.39 6.19
C LYS A 146 -16.40 9.85 6.39
N GLY A 147 -15.54 10.09 7.38
CA GLY A 147 -14.91 11.40 7.60
C GLY A 147 -14.07 11.84 6.41
N TYR A 148 -13.26 10.93 5.88
CA TYR A 148 -12.44 11.17 4.69
C TYR A 148 -13.30 11.49 3.47
N GLU A 149 -14.31 10.67 3.12
CA GLU A 149 -15.22 10.94 2.00
C GLU A 149 -15.94 12.29 2.14
N THR A 150 -16.38 12.63 3.36
CA THR A 150 -16.99 13.93 3.65
C THR A 150 -16.01 15.08 3.43
N CYS A 151 -14.77 14.93 3.89
CA CYS A 151 -13.73 15.92 3.68
C CYS A 151 -13.44 16.09 2.18
N ILE A 152 -13.22 15.00 1.45
CA ILE A 152 -12.97 15.02 0.01
C ILE A 152 -14.12 15.73 -0.72
N ALA A 153 -15.36 15.40 -0.40
CA ALA A 153 -16.54 16.02 -1.00
C ALA A 153 -16.61 17.53 -0.73
N LYS A 154 -16.25 17.98 0.48
CA LYS A 154 -16.23 19.41 0.85
C LYS A 154 -15.12 20.20 0.15
N ASN A 155 -14.00 19.54 -0.17
CA ASN A 155 -12.81 20.19 -0.72
C ASN A 155 -12.70 20.05 -2.25
N GLY A 156 -13.81 19.77 -2.96
CA GLY A 156 -13.84 19.75 -4.43
C GLY A 156 -13.62 18.39 -5.09
N GLY A 157 -13.65 17.31 -4.32
CA GLY A 157 -13.64 15.94 -4.84
C GLY A 157 -12.25 15.35 -5.05
N VAL A 158 -12.22 14.03 -5.28
CA VAL A 158 -11.02 13.29 -5.69
C VAL A 158 -10.50 13.94 -6.96
N CYS A 159 -9.19 14.19 -7.01
CA CYS A 159 -8.50 14.54 -8.24
C CYS A 159 -9.03 13.66 -9.37
N SER A 160 -9.40 14.31 -10.48
CA SER A 160 -9.89 13.62 -11.67
C SER A 160 -9.07 12.34 -11.91
N PRO A 161 -9.67 11.18 -12.24
CA PRO A 161 -8.97 9.90 -12.40
C PRO A 161 -7.92 9.89 -13.54
N LEU A 162 -7.66 11.04 -14.15
CA LEU A 162 -6.69 11.28 -15.21
C LEU A 162 -5.30 11.68 -14.70
N GLN A 163 -5.10 11.93 -13.40
CA GLN A 163 -3.76 12.13 -12.85
C GLN A 163 -3.46 11.14 -11.72
N PRO A 164 -2.41 10.32 -11.85
CA PRO A 164 -2.00 9.43 -10.77
C PRO A 164 -1.61 10.26 -9.54
N PRO A 165 -1.84 9.74 -8.32
CA PRO A 165 -1.37 10.38 -7.10
C PRO A 165 0.14 10.65 -7.20
N PRO A 166 0.66 11.70 -6.54
CA PRO A 166 2.09 11.92 -6.48
C PRO A 166 2.77 10.65 -5.96
N PRO A 167 3.90 10.23 -6.55
CA PRO A 167 4.55 8.99 -6.17
C PRO A 167 4.94 9.06 -4.70
N VAL A 168 4.49 8.06 -3.91
CA VAL A 168 4.95 7.90 -2.53
C VAL A 168 6.45 7.63 -2.58
N LEU A 169 7.23 8.42 -1.86
CA LEU A 169 8.69 8.29 -1.78
C LEU A 169 9.10 7.86 -0.36
N CYS A 170 10.09 7.00 -0.29
CA CYS A 170 10.80 6.71 0.97
C CYS A 170 11.71 7.87 1.37
N SER A 171 12.21 7.83 2.60
CA SER A 171 13.13 8.86 3.15
C SER A 171 14.40 9.07 2.32
N ASN A 172 14.79 8.09 1.48
CA ASN A 172 15.91 8.20 0.54
C ASN A 172 15.49 8.63 -0.88
N GLY A 173 14.25 9.11 -1.06
CA GLY A 173 13.72 9.60 -2.33
C GLY A 173 13.33 8.49 -3.32
N ARG A 174 13.44 7.21 -2.96
CA ARG A 174 13.05 6.11 -3.85
C ARG A 174 11.53 5.95 -3.90
N PRO A 175 10.95 5.66 -5.08
CA PRO A 175 9.51 5.50 -5.22
C PRO A 175 9.00 4.23 -4.56
N GLU A 176 7.72 4.22 -4.20
CA GLU A 176 6.98 3.06 -3.71
C GLU A 176 7.20 1.83 -4.59
N GLY A 177 7.44 0.67 -3.96
CA GLY A 177 7.75 -0.57 -4.66
C GLY A 177 9.18 -0.68 -5.19
N ALA A 178 9.99 0.39 -5.13
CA ALA A 178 11.40 0.31 -5.48
C ALA A 178 12.11 -0.70 -4.57
N MET A 179 12.87 -1.60 -5.18
CA MET A 179 13.79 -2.50 -4.50
C MET A 179 15.21 -2.08 -4.81
N TRP A 180 16.08 -2.13 -3.80
CA TRP A 180 17.50 -1.87 -4.01
C TRP A 180 18.34 -2.66 -3.02
N ILE A 181 19.64 -2.61 -3.26
CA ILE A 181 20.64 -3.37 -2.51
C ILE A 181 21.67 -2.37 -2.02
N GLU A 182 22.01 -2.43 -0.74
CA GLU A 182 23.13 -1.69 -0.18
C GLU A 182 24.06 -2.65 0.55
N ASN A 183 25.35 -2.32 0.52
CA ASN A 183 26.36 -2.95 1.36
C ASN A 183 26.49 -2.08 2.61
N LEU A 184 26.09 -2.61 3.76
CA LEU A 184 26.17 -1.87 5.03
C LEU A 184 27.64 -1.64 5.40
N ASP A 185 27.95 -0.39 5.76
CA ASP A 185 29.21 0.06 6.36
C ASP A 185 30.49 -0.33 5.61
N GLY A 186 30.46 -0.29 4.28
CA GLY A 186 31.63 -0.61 3.45
C GLY A 186 32.04 -2.09 3.50
N SER A 187 31.31 -2.92 4.24
CA SER A 187 31.54 -4.36 4.28
C SER A 187 31.16 -4.96 2.92
N ARG A 188 32.09 -5.65 2.26
CA ARG A 188 31.80 -6.42 1.04
C ARG A 188 31.06 -7.72 1.33
N CYS A 189 30.87 -8.03 2.61
CA CYS A 189 30.43 -9.32 3.09
C CYS A 189 28.94 -9.38 3.41
N LEU A 190 28.31 -8.22 3.65
CA LEU A 190 26.90 -8.13 3.96
C LEU A 190 26.17 -7.37 2.87
N THR A 191 25.23 -8.05 2.23
CA THR A 191 24.34 -7.48 1.23
C THR A 191 22.95 -7.44 1.81
N THR A 192 22.39 -6.23 1.95
CA THR A 192 21.02 -6.04 2.43
C THR A 192 20.13 -5.53 1.31
N TYR A 193 19.00 -6.22 1.16
CA TYR A 193 17.94 -5.89 0.23
C TYR A 193 16.91 -5.04 0.97
N TYR A 194 16.56 -3.93 0.35
CA TYR A 194 15.59 -2.99 0.86
C TYR A 194 14.43 -2.87 -0.12
N ALA A 195 13.27 -2.54 0.40
CA ALA A 195 12.13 -2.13 -0.40
C ALA A 195 11.52 -0.84 0.18
N CYS A 196 10.99 -0.02 -0.70
CA CYS A 196 10.13 1.08 -0.31
C CYS A 196 8.70 0.55 -0.21
N ARG A 197 8.15 0.55 1.00
CA ARG A 197 6.75 0.19 1.24
C ARG A 197 6.07 1.22 2.12
N ASN A 198 4.99 1.79 1.62
CA ASN A 198 4.20 2.83 2.25
C ASN A 198 5.05 4.00 2.76
N GLY A 199 5.99 4.45 1.92
CA GLY A 199 6.92 5.55 2.25
C GLY A 199 7.96 5.19 3.32
N LYS A 200 8.05 3.93 3.74
CA LYS A 200 9.06 3.43 4.69
C LYS A 200 10.04 2.51 4.00
N ILE A 201 11.31 2.66 4.38
CA ILE A 201 12.37 1.73 3.99
C ILE A 201 12.23 0.50 4.88
N ILE A 202 11.97 -0.65 4.29
CA ILE A 202 11.96 -1.94 4.98
C ILE A 202 13.11 -2.82 4.49
N VAL A 203 13.71 -3.58 5.40
CA VAL A 203 14.68 -4.62 5.06
C VAL A 203 13.91 -5.86 4.65
N THR A 204 14.09 -6.31 3.41
CA THR A 204 13.42 -7.53 2.90
C THR A 204 14.28 -8.77 3.09
N ARG A 205 15.60 -8.63 3.01
CA ARG A 205 16.55 -9.74 3.19
C ARG A 205 17.93 -9.20 3.53
N SER A 206 18.66 -9.91 4.37
CA SER A 206 20.10 -9.72 4.53
C SER A 206 20.81 -11.04 4.19
N TYR A 207 21.88 -10.96 3.41
CA TYR A 207 22.70 -12.09 3.01
C TYR A 207 24.15 -11.82 3.36
N ARG A 208 24.78 -12.76 4.09
CA ARG A 208 26.22 -12.74 4.33
C ARG A 208 26.90 -13.78 3.46
N ALA A 209 27.89 -13.36 2.68
CA ALA A 209 28.63 -14.28 1.82
C ALA A 209 29.50 -15.25 2.68
N PRO A 210 29.39 -16.58 2.48
CA PRO A 210 29.97 -17.59 3.38
C PRO A 210 31.51 -17.63 3.39
N HIS A 211 32.18 -16.97 2.44
CA HIS A 211 33.64 -16.93 2.32
C HIS A 211 34.20 -15.51 2.24
N CYS A 212 33.43 -14.53 2.68
CA CYS A 212 33.90 -13.15 2.66
C CYS A 212 34.72 -12.84 3.91
N ILE A 213 35.95 -12.40 3.69
CA ILE A 213 36.88 -11.94 4.73
C ILE A 213 36.80 -10.41 4.73
N GLU A 214 36.40 -9.82 5.85
CA GLU A 214 36.44 -8.37 6.07
C GLU A 214 37.91 -7.97 6.23
N LEU A 215 38.39 -7.05 5.36
CA LEU A 215 39.74 -6.48 5.42
C LEU A 215 39.80 -5.29 6.39
#